data_AF-A0A819T1I6-F1
#
_entry.id   AF-A0A819T1I6-F1
#
_cell.length_a   1.000
_cell.length_b   1.000
_cell.length_c   1.000
_cell.angle_alpha   90.00
_cell.angle_beta   90.00
_cell.angle_gamma   90.00
#
_symmetry.space_group_name_H-M   'P 1'
#
loop_
_entity.id
_entity.type
_entity.pdbx_description
1 polymer ?
#
loop_
_entity_poly.entity_id
_entity_poly.type
_entity_poly.pdbx_seq_one_letter_code
_entity_poly.pdbx_strand_id
1 'polypeptide(L)'
;MDPGSKEVQEFVINVAEDIVRRYAVDGLHIDDYFYPYSDGTEFPDSATFSDYQRQGGTMLKADWRRSNVNYLVESLYNRIHAIRPKVKFGVSPFGIWKSGTPA
;
A
#
# COMPACT_ATOMS: atom_id res chain seq x y z
N MET A 1 9.01 1.24 7.49
CA MET A 1 8.02 2.34 7.43
C MET A 1 6.66 1.75 7.75
N ASP A 2 5.84 2.42 8.55
CA ASP A 2 4.52 1.92 8.94
C ASP A 2 3.48 2.19 7.82
N PRO A 3 2.92 1.15 7.16
CA PRO A 3 1.94 1.36 6.09
C PRO A 3 0.63 1.99 6.56
N GLY A 4 0.31 1.97 7.86
CA GLY A 4 -0.85 2.65 8.43
C GLY A 4 -0.63 4.14 8.72
N SER A 5 0.60 4.63 8.64
CA SER A 5 0.91 6.05 8.81
C SER A 5 0.56 6.84 7.54
N LYS A 6 -0.28 7.86 7.68
CA LYS A 6 -0.63 8.77 6.57
C LYS A 6 0.60 9.47 5.99
N GLU A 7 1.56 9.83 6.84
CA GLU A 7 2.81 10.47 6.41
C GLU A 7 3.65 9.53 5.54
N VAL A 8 3.77 8.26 5.95
CA VAL A 8 4.47 7.23 5.17
C VAL A 8 3.78 7.00 3.82
N GLN A 9 2.45 6.88 3.82
CA GLN A 9 1.68 6.70 2.59
C GLN A 9 1.90 7.88 1.63
N GLU A 10 1.77 9.11 2.12
CA GLU A 10 1.94 10.32 1.32
C GLU A 10 3.38 10.46 0.80
N PHE A 11 4.38 10.10 1.59
CA PHE A 11 5.78 10.08 1.14
C PHE A 11 5.97 9.14 -0.05
N VAL A 12 5.50 7.89 0.03
CA VAL A 12 5.62 6.91 -1.06
C VAL A 12 4.90 7.38 -2.31
N ILE A 13 3.69 7.92 -2.14
CA ILE A 13 2.90 8.49 -3.22
C ILE A 13 3.64 9.65 -3.91
N ASN A 14 4.20 10.58 -3.13
CA ASN A 14 4.91 11.73 -3.67
C ASN A 14 6.17 11.34 -4.45
N VAL A 15 6.89 10.30 -4.01
CA VAL A 15 8.02 9.74 -4.75
C VAL A 15 7.56 9.19 -6.10
N ALA A 16 6.46 8.43 -6.12
CA ALA A 16 5.91 7.89 -7.37
C ALA A 16 5.45 8.99 -8.33
N GLU A 17 4.78 10.03 -7.81
CA GLU A 17 4.42 11.21 -8.59
C GLU A 17 5.64 11.92 -9.18
N ASP A 18 6.68 12.14 -8.37
CA ASP A 18 7.90 12.82 -8.81
C ASP A 18 8.57 12.08 -9.98
N ILE A 19 8.64 10.76 -9.90
CA ILE A 19 9.16 9.90 -10.99
C ILE A 19 8.34 10.10 -12.26
N VAL A 20 7.01 10.01 -12.18
CA VAL A 20 6.12 10.11 -13.35
C VAL A 20 6.13 11.52 -13.96
N ARG A 21 6.29 12.55 -13.13
CA ARG A 21 6.43 13.95 -13.60
C ARG A 21 7.74 14.18 -14.35
N ARG A 22 8.85 13.66 -13.82
CA ARG A 22 10.19 13.96 -14.35
C ARG A 22 10.64 13.06 -15.49
N TYR A 23 10.14 11.83 -15.53
CA TYR A 23 10.60 10.83 -16.48
C TYR A 23 9.45 10.28 -17.32
N ALA A 24 9.72 10.05 -18.61
CA ALA A 24 8.79 9.48 -19.58
C ALA A 24 8.65 7.95 -19.43
N VAL A 25 8.45 7.45 -18.20
CA VAL A 25 8.22 6.02 -17.93
C VAL A 25 6.92 5.52 -18.57
N ASP A 26 6.96 4.30 -19.10
CA ASP A 26 5.80 3.59 -19.63
C ASP A 26 4.94 2.94 -18.54
N GLY A 27 5.52 2.68 -17.37
CA GLY A 27 4.82 2.05 -16.26
C GLY A 27 5.53 2.21 -14.92
N LEU A 28 4.74 2.08 -13.85
CA LEU A 28 5.21 1.87 -12.49
C LEU A 28 4.80 0.47 -12.04
N HIS A 29 5.73 -0.22 -11.40
CA HIS A 29 5.55 -1.57 -10.91
C HIS A 29 5.98 -1.65 -9.44
N ILE A 30 5.15 -2.26 -8.60
CA ILE A 30 5.50 -2.57 -7.21
C ILE A 30 5.53 -4.09 -7.04
N ASP A 31 6.52 -4.55 -6.27
CA ASP A 31 6.68 -5.97 -5.94
C ASP A 31 5.80 -6.37 -4.74
N ASP A 32 6.04 -7.54 -4.16
CA ASP A 32 5.20 -8.17 -3.13
C ASP A 32 5.40 -7.66 -1.68
N TYR A 33 6.34 -6.75 -1.45
CA TYR A 33 6.65 -6.22 -0.12
C TYR A 33 5.64 -5.14 0.34
N PHE A 34 4.61 -5.57 1.07
CA PHE A 34 3.63 -4.69 1.72
C PHE A 34 3.93 -4.54 3.22
N TYR A 35 3.23 -5.30 4.08
CA TYR A 35 3.69 -5.56 5.44
C TYR A 35 4.74 -6.68 5.39
N PRO A 36 5.74 -6.68 6.30
CA PRO A 36 6.69 -7.78 6.38
C PRO A 36 5.98 -9.12 6.56
N TYR A 37 6.51 -10.15 5.91
CA TYR A 37 6.09 -11.52 6.21
C TYR A 37 6.29 -11.80 7.70
N SER A 38 5.28 -12.40 8.33
CA SER A 38 5.38 -12.75 9.74
C SER A 38 6.48 -13.79 9.92
N ASP A 39 7.51 -13.43 10.68
CA ASP A 39 8.54 -14.34 11.19
C ASP A 39 8.25 -14.76 12.64
N GLY A 40 7.02 -14.49 13.12
CA GLY A 40 6.63 -14.62 14.52
C GLY A 40 6.79 -13.32 15.33
N THR A 41 7.42 -12.29 14.76
CA THR A 41 7.53 -10.97 15.38
C THR A 41 6.35 -10.08 15.01
N GLU A 42 5.77 -9.41 16.01
CA GLU A 42 4.68 -8.46 15.77
C GLU A 42 5.22 -7.18 15.13
N PHE A 43 4.61 -6.75 14.03
CA PHE A 43 4.96 -5.48 13.40
C PHE A 43 4.60 -4.30 14.33
N PRO A 44 5.50 -3.30 14.52
CA PRO A 44 5.35 -2.28 15.55
C PRO A 44 4.42 -1.11 15.15
N ASP A 45 3.18 -1.42 14.72
CA ASP A 45 2.14 -0.46 14.34
C ASP A 45 1.06 -0.25 15.42
N SER A 46 1.31 -0.72 16.65
CA SER A 46 0.33 -0.69 17.74
C SER A 46 -0.14 0.71 18.09
N ALA A 47 0.76 1.70 18.07
CA ALA A 47 0.43 3.11 18.29
C ALA A 47 -0.50 3.63 17.18
N THR A 48 -0.12 3.47 15.92
CA THR A 48 -0.92 3.89 14.76
C THR A 48 -2.29 3.23 14.72
N PHE A 49 -2.36 1.93 15.05
CA PHE A 49 -3.64 1.22 15.14
C PHE A 49 -4.51 1.75 16.29
N SER A 50 -3.91 2.04 17.45
CA SER A 50 -4.64 2.62 18.58
C SER A 50 -5.19 4.00 18.23
N ASP A 51 -4.45 4.81 17.49
CA ASP A 51 -4.86 6.14 17.03
C ASP A 51 -6.04 6.03 16.05
N TYR A 52 -6.01 5.06 15.13
CA TYR A 52 -7.13 4.73 14.25
C TYR A 52 -8.40 4.37 15.06
N GLN A 53 -8.27 3.52 16.07
CA GLN A 53 -9.40 3.14 16.93
C GLN A 53 -9.97 4.33 17.71
N ARG A 54 -9.10 5.20 18.26
CA ARG A 54 -9.53 6.42 18.96
C ARG A 54 -10.29 7.39 18.04
N GLN A 55 -10.03 7.36 16.75
CA GLN A 55 -10.75 8.14 15.74
C GLN A 55 -12.07 7.47 15.28
N GLY A 56 -12.50 6.39 15.93
CA GLY A 56 -13.75 5.69 15.61
C GLY A 56 -13.59 4.52 14.63
N GLY A 57 -12.34 4.10 14.36
CA GLY A 57 -12.06 2.93 13.54
C GLY A 57 -12.60 1.64 14.15
N THR A 58 -13.29 0.83 13.33
CA THR A 58 -13.99 -0.39 13.76
C THR A 58 -13.39 -1.68 13.20
N MET A 59 -12.43 -1.59 12.29
CA MET A 59 -11.82 -2.77 11.67
C MET A 59 -10.98 -3.56 12.66
N LEU A 60 -10.97 -4.89 12.51
CA LEU A 60 -9.98 -5.74 13.14
C LEU A 60 -8.59 -5.38 12.60
N LYS A 61 -7.56 -5.52 13.43
CA LYS A 61 -6.18 -5.11 13.08
C LYS A 61 -5.71 -5.68 11.74
N ALA A 62 -6.02 -6.94 11.46
CA ALA A 62 -5.65 -7.58 10.21
C ALA A 62 -6.37 -6.97 8.98
N ASP A 63 -7.67 -6.63 9.12
CA ASP A 63 -8.44 -5.96 8.06
C ASP A 63 -7.96 -4.53 7.86
N TRP A 64 -7.65 -3.84 8.95
CA TRP A 64 -7.07 -2.49 8.92
C TRP A 64 -5.71 -2.48 8.20
N ARG A 65 -4.83 -3.45 8.47
CA ARG A 65 -3.56 -3.61 7.75
C ARG A 65 -3.79 -3.81 6.24
N ARG A 66 -4.74 -4.68 5.87
CA ARG A 66 -5.13 -4.86 4.46
C ARG A 66 -5.68 -3.59 3.84
N SER A 67 -6.52 -2.84 4.56
CA SER A 67 -7.09 -1.59 4.04
C SER A 67 -6.01 -0.53 3.81
N ASN A 68 -4.97 -0.48 4.64
CA ASN A 68 -3.85 0.44 4.46
C ASN A 68 -3.08 0.15 3.15
N VAL A 69 -2.88 -1.13 2.83
CA VAL A 69 -2.28 -1.55 1.54
C VAL A 69 -3.19 -1.17 0.38
N ASN A 70 -4.49 -1.48 0.47
CA ASN A 70 -5.46 -1.16 -0.57
C ASN A 70 -5.48 0.35 -0.86
N TYR A 71 -5.51 1.18 0.19
CA TYR A 71 -5.49 2.63 0.07
C TYR A 71 -4.23 3.13 -0.66
N LEU A 72 -3.06 2.60 -0.31
CA LEU A 72 -1.81 2.97 -0.96
C LEU A 72 -1.82 2.61 -2.45
N VAL A 73 -2.23 1.38 -2.79
CA VAL A 73 -2.30 0.90 -4.18
C VAL A 73 -3.28 1.72 -5.01
N GLU A 74 -4.47 2.00 -4.46
CA GLU A 74 -5.47 2.84 -5.11
C GLU A 74 -4.98 4.28 -5.30
N SER A 75 -4.37 4.86 -4.26
CA SER A 75 -3.87 6.23 -4.30
C SER A 75 -2.74 6.40 -5.32
N LEU A 76 -1.81 5.44 -5.37
CA LEU A 76 -0.76 5.38 -6.39
C LEU A 76 -1.38 5.33 -7.78
N TYR A 77 -2.30 4.40 -8.03
CA TYR A 77 -3.00 4.31 -9.31
C TYR A 77 -3.64 5.65 -9.70
N ASN A 78 -4.47 6.23 -8.83
CA ASN A 78 -5.21 7.44 -9.13
C ASN A 78 -4.28 8.63 -9.40
N ARG A 79 -3.26 8.85 -8.56
CA ARG A 79 -2.37 10.02 -8.66
C ARG A 79 -1.44 9.96 -9.86
N ILE A 80 -0.89 8.78 -10.19
CA ILE A 80 -0.02 8.67 -11.37
C ILE A 80 -0.80 8.84 -12.68
N HIS A 81 -2.04 8.33 -12.74
CA HIS A 81 -2.89 8.50 -13.92
C HIS A 81 -3.42 9.93 -14.06
N ALA A 82 -3.58 10.67 -12.96
CA ALA A 82 -3.88 12.10 -13.01
C ALA A 82 -2.74 12.91 -13.66
N ILE A 83 -1.49 12.46 -13.53
CA ILE A 83 -0.31 13.09 -14.16
C ILE A 83 -0.13 12.60 -15.60
N ARG A 84 -0.17 11.27 -15.82
CA ARG A 84 0.01 10.64 -17.12
C ARG A 84 -1.01 9.51 -17.32
N PRO A 85 -2.15 9.77 -17.96
CA PRO A 85 -3.26 8.81 -18.07
C PRO A 85 -2.94 7.49 -18.80
N LYS A 86 -1.83 7.42 -19.53
CA LYS A 86 -1.41 6.24 -20.31
C LYS A 86 -0.33 5.41 -19.62
N VAL A 87 0.20 5.86 -18.48
CA VAL A 87 1.21 5.10 -17.73
C VAL A 87 0.59 3.79 -17.22
N LYS A 88 1.28 2.67 -17.35
CA LYS A 88 0.80 1.41 -16.78
C LYS A 88 1.05 1.40 -15.27
N PHE A 89 0.16 0.74 -14.53
CA PHE A 89 0.37 0.42 -13.13
C PHE A 89 0.24 -1.08 -12.91
N GLY A 90 1.19 -1.67 -12.20
CA GLY A 90 1.19 -3.11 -11.93
C GLY A 90 1.68 -3.43 -10.53
N VAL A 91 1.19 -4.54 -10.02
CA VAL A 91 1.60 -5.14 -8.75
C VAL A 91 1.97 -6.58 -9.04
N SER A 92 3.13 -7.03 -8.55
CA SER A 92 3.50 -8.45 -8.49
C SER A 92 3.27 -8.96 -7.08
N PRO A 93 2.06 -9.44 -6.72
CA PRO A 93 1.80 -9.94 -5.38
C PRO A 93 2.37 -11.33 -5.20
N PHE A 94 2.40 -11.78 -3.94
CA PHE A 94 2.71 -13.16 -3.61
C PHE A 94 1.83 -14.15 -4.40
N GLY A 95 2.43 -15.24 -4.90
CA GLY A 95 1.77 -16.18 -5.81
C GLY A 95 0.59 -16.97 -5.20
N ILE A 96 0.44 -16.94 -3.87
CA ILE A 96 -0.68 -17.56 -3.16
C ILE A 96 -1.46 -16.47 -2.43
N TRP A 97 -2.67 -16.16 -2.90
CA TRP A 97 -3.56 -15.23 -2.21
C TRP A 97 -4.11 -15.83 -0.90
N LYS A 98 -4.60 -17.07 -0.96
CA LYS A 98 -5.13 -17.83 0.17
C LYS A 98 -5.00 -19.32 -0.12
N SER A 99 -4.63 -20.11 0.90
CA SER A 99 -4.58 -21.56 0.78
C SER A 99 -5.93 -22.12 0.30
N GLY A 100 -5.90 -22.98 -0.72
CA GLY A 100 -7.09 -23.54 -1.37
C GLY A 100 -7.80 -22.56 -2.31
N THR A 101 -7.09 -21.61 -2.93
CA THR A 101 -7.67 -20.65 -3.87
C THR A 101 -6.72 -20.26 -5.02
N PRO A 102 -7.16 -20.32 -6.30
CA PRO A 102 -8.42 -20.91 -6.77
C PRO A 102 -8.46 -22.42 -6.48
N ALA A 103 -9.66 -23.00 -6.50
CA ALA A 103 -9.88 -24.42 -6.19
C ALA A 103 -9.23 -25.35 -7.23
#